data_AF-A0A535CKF0-F1
#
_entry.id   AF-A0A535CKF0-F1
#
_cell.length_a   1.000
_cell.length_b   1.000
_cell.length_c   1.000
_cell.angle_alpha   90.00
_cell.angle_beta   90.00
_cell.angle_gamma   90.00
#
_symmetry.space_group_name_H-M   'P 1'
#
loop_
_entity.id
_entity.type
_entity.pdbx_description
1 polymer ?
#
loop_
_entity_poly.entity_id
_entity_poly.type
_entity_poly.pdbx_seq_one_letter_code
_entity_poly.pdbx_strand_id
1 'polypeptide(L)'
;MSTVFFAFLLNPDRVSKEFALLLGIAIITDALLMRMTLVPALLTLLGERAWAMPAWLDKLLPRLTIEPPGERVAPEPVSAAVRTETPT
;
A
#
# COMPACT_ATOMS: atom_id res chain seq x y z
N MET A 1 7.86 13.96 4.70
CA MET A 1 7.62 14.29 3.27
C MET A 1 7.34 15.77 3.07
N SER A 2 6.42 16.40 3.81
CA SER A 2 6.10 17.82 3.60
C SER A 2 7.25 18.81 3.85
N THR A 3 8.22 18.46 4.68
CA THR A 3 9.37 19.32 5.04
C THR A 3 10.22 19.78 3.85
N VAL A 4 10.39 18.94 2.81
CA VAL A 4 11.16 19.33 1.61
C VAL A 4 10.43 20.40 0.80
N PHE A 5 9.10 20.43 0.84
CA PHE A 5 8.29 21.44 0.15
C PHE A 5 8.32 22.76 0.90
N PHE A 6 8.22 22.74 2.24
CA PHE A 6 8.34 23.95 3.05
C PHE A 6 9.73 24.62 2.94
N ALA A 7 10.79 23.90 2.57
CA ALA A 7 12.12 24.49 2.34
C ALA A 7 12.12 25.53 1.19
N PHE A 8 11.28 25.33 0.16
CA PHE A 8 11.15 26.27 -0.96
C PHE A 8 10.45 27.58 -0.58
N LEU A 9 9.82 27.65 0.60
CA LEU A 9 9.23 28.88 1.13
C LEU A 9 10.28 29.94 1.47
N LEU A 10 11.56 29.54 1.63
CA LEU A 10 12.68 30.46 1.83
C LEU A 10 13.23 31.01 0.50
N ASN A 11 12.82 30.46 -0.65
CA ASN A 11 13.29 30.90 -1.96
C ASN A 11 12.71 32.31 -2.30
N PRO A 12 13.52 33.27 -2.77
CA PRO A 12 13.02 34.58 -3.18
C PRO A 12 12.05 34.55 -4.37
N ASP A 13 12.10 33.52 -5.22
CA ASP A 13 11.21 33.39 -6.38
C ASP A 13 9.76 33.15 -5.96
N ARG A 14 8.88 34.08 -6.37
CA ARG A 14 7.46 34.08 -6.04
C ARG A 14 6.74 32.81 -6.50
N VAL A 15 7.04 32.36 -7.73
CA VAL A 15 6.42 31.18 -8.34
C VAL A 15 6.70 29.94 -7.49
N SER A 16 7.96 29.72 -7.11
CA SER A 16 8.38 28.59 -6.28
C SER A 16 7.69 28.57 -4.91
N LYS A 17 7.53 29.74 -4.27
CA LYS A 17 6.81 29.88 -2.99
C LYS A 17 5.34 29.48 -3.09
N GLU A 18 4.64 29.97 -4.12
CA GLU A 18 3.22 29.68 -4.33
C GLU A 18 3.00 28.19 -4.57
N PHE A 19 3.81 27.55 -5.43
CA PHE A 19 3.73 26.10 -5.67
C PHE A 19 4.07 25.27 -4.42
N ALA A 20 5.10 25.66 -3.68
CA ALA A 20 5.53 24.96 -2.47
C ALA A 20 4.45 24.96 -1.38
N LEU A 21 3.79 26.11 -1.18
CA LEU A 21 2.71 26.25 -0.21
C LEU A 21 1.51 25.36 -0.59
N LEU A 22 1.07 25.45 -1.85
CA LEU A 22 -0.06 24.65 -2.35
C LEU A 22 0.23 23.15 -2.26
N LEU A 23 1.43 22.73 -2.66
CA LEU A 23 1.83 21.33 -2.63
C LEU A 23 1.97 20.79 -1.20
N GLY A 24 2.54 21.59 -0.29
CA GLY A 24 2.62 21.25 1.13
C GLY A 24 1.23 21.04 1.76
N ILE A 25 0.28 21.94 1.48
CA ILE A 25 -1.11 21.82 1.93
C ILE A 25 -1.77 20.58 1.33
N ALA A 26 -1.64 20.38 0.00
CA ALA A 26 -2.25 19.25 -0.70
C ALA A 26 -1.80 17.90 -0.13
N ILE A 27 -0.50 17.74 0.19
CA ILE A 27 0.03 16.51 0.77
C ILE A 27 -0.53 16.26 2.18
N ILE A 28 -0.64 17.30 3.01
CA ILE A 28 -1.20 17.17 4.37
C ILE A 28 -2.69 16.80 4.28
N THR A 29 -3.43 17.46 3.39
CA THR A 29 -4.84 17.16 3.11
C THR A 29 -5.00 15.72 2.61
N ASP A 30 -4.20 15.23 1.66
CA ASP A 30 -4.29 13.84 1.18
C ASP A 30 -3.96 12.84 2.29
N ALA A 31 -2.88 13.06 3.04
CA ALA A 31 -2.50 12.15 4.12
C ALA A 31 -3.57 12.04 5.22
N LEU A 32 -4.23 13.15 5.57
CA LEU A 32 -5.24 13.18 6.63
C LEU A 32 -6.64 12.85 6.09
N LEU A 33 -7.17 13.68 5.18
CA LEU A 33 -8.54 13.55 4.71
C LEU A 33 -8.70 12.34 3.80
N MET A 34 -7.82 12.15 2.82
CA MET A 34 -7.96 11.03 1.89
C MET A 34 -7.54 9.72 2.56
N ARG A 35 -6.32 9.63 3.09
CA ARG A 35 -5.79 8.35 3.57
C ARG A 35 -6.25 7.93 4.96
N MET A 36 -6.30 8.83 5.93
CA MET A 36 -6.72 8.46 7.29
C MET A 36 -8.24 8.42 7.44
N THR A 37 -9.01 9.06 6.56
CA THR A 37 -10.48 9.13 6.68
C THR A 37 -11.21 8.54 5.46
N LEU A 38 -11.02 9.10 4.27
CA LEU A 38 -11.84 8.73 3.10
C LEU A 38 -11.63 7.28 2.67
N VAL A 39 -10.37 6.86 2.51
CA VAL A 39 -10.01 5.50 2.11
C VAL A 39 -10.57 4.46 3.08
N PRO A 40 -10.31 4.52 4.41
CA PRO A 40 -10.87 3.52 5.32
C PRO A 40 -12.40 3.58 5.38
N ALA A 41 -13.01 4.76 5.30
CA ALA A 41 -14.47 4.88 5.25
C ALA A 41 -15.08 4.27 3.97
N LEU A 42 -14.43 4.44 2.81
CA LEU A 42 -14.87 3.82 1.56
C LEU A 42 -14.65 2.30 1.59
N LEU A 43 -13.53 1.84 2.13
CA LEU A 43 -13.25 0.41 2.28
C LEU A 43 -14.28 -0.28 3.18
N THR A 44 -14.69 0.36 4.29
CA THR A 44 -15.74 -0.18 5.16
C THR A 44 -17.13 -0.09 4.52
N LEU A 45 -17.42 0.99 3.76
CA LEU A 45 -18.71 1.15 3.08
C LEU A 45 -18.90 0.16 1.92
N LEU A 46 -17.87 -0.04 1.08
CA LEU A 46 -17.91 -0.98 -0.04
C LEU A 46 -17.70 -2.43 0.40
N GLY A 47 -17.02 -2.66 1.54
CA GLY A 47 -16.79 -3.98 2.11
C GLY A 47 -16.14 -4.94 1.10
N GLU A 48 -16.76 -6.10 0.88
CA GLU A 48 -16.28 -7.12 -0.06
C GLU A 48 -16.19 -6.63 -1.51
N ARG A 49 -17.01 -5.64 -1.89
CA ARG A 49 -16.95 -5.06 -3.24
C ARG A 49 -15.72 -4.19 -3.45
N ALA A 50 -15.08 -3.68 -2.39
CA ALA A 50 -13.83 -2.93 -2.51
C ALA A 50 -12.68 -3.79 -3.05
N TRP A 51 -12.78 -5.10 -2.88
CA TRP A 51 -11.77 -6.10 -3.28
C TRP A 51 -12.23 -6.97 -4.45
N ALA A 52 -13.43 -6.73 -5.00
CA ALA A 52 -13.94 -7.51 -6.11
C ALA A 52 -13.21 -7.12 -7.41
N MET A 53 -12.55 -8.09 -8.04
CA MET A 53 -12.03 -7.91 -9.39
C MET A 53 -13.17 -8.03 -10.39
N PRO A 54 -13.44 -6.99 -11.19
CA PRO A 54 -14.48 -7.09 -12.20
C PRO A 54 -14.00 -8.02 -13.33
N ALA A 55 -14.89 -8.88 -13.81
CA ALA A 55 -14.55 -9.98 -14.73
C ALA A 55 -13.89 -9.51 -16.05
N TRP A 56 -14.11 -8.25 -16.46
CA TRP A 56 -13.46 -7.66 -17.63
C TRP A 56 -11.96 -7.41 -17.39
N LEU A 57 -11.58 -7.04 -16.17
CA LEU A 57 -10.20 -6.75 -15.81
C LEU A 57 -9.42 -8.06 -15.62
N ASP A 58 -10.05 -9.09 -15.05
CA ASP A 58 -9.49 -10.43 -14.95
C ASP A 58 -9.18 -11.04 -16.32
N LYS A 59 -10.03 -10.77 -17.33
CA LYS A 59 -9.77 -11.21 -18.71
C LYS A 59 -8.62 -10.47 -19.41
N LEU A 60 -8.37 -9.21 -19.02
CA LEU A 60 -7.32 -8.37 -19.63
C LEU A 60 -5.97 -8.55 -18.95
N LEU A 61 -5.95 -8.94 -17.67
CA LEU A 61 -4.74 -9.08 -16.87
C LEU A 61 -3.85 -10.22 -17.39
N PRO A 62 -2.59 -9.93 -17.79
CA PRO A 62 -1.61 -10.96 -18.08
C PRO A 62 -1.33 -11.78 -16.82
N ARG A 63 -1.23 -13.11 -16.95
CA ARG A 63 -0.84 -13.98 -15.83
C ARG A 63 0.64 -13.76 -15.50
N LEU A 64 0.91 -12.83 -14.59
CA LEU A 64 2.24 -12.56 -14.05
C LEU A 64 2.48 -13.51 -12.88
N THR A 65 3.33 -14.52 -13.10
CA THR A 65 3.85 -15.35 -12.01
C THR A 65 5.19 -14.74 -11.57
N ILE A 66 5.24 -14.27 -10.32
CA ILE A 66 6.48 -13.74 -9.70
C ILE A 66 7.38 -14.90 -9.27
N GLU A 67 6.78 -16.07 -8.99
CA GLU A 67 7.47 -17.34 -8.79
C GLU A 67 8.10 -17.82 -10.11
N PRO A 68 9.37 -18.25 -10.11
CA PRO A 68 9.93 -18.97 -11.24
C PRO A 68 9.06 -20.20 -11.56
N PRO A 69 8.71 -20.47 -12.84
CA PRO A 69 7.97 -21.66 -13.20
C PRO A 69 8.85 -22.89 -13.00
N GLY A 70 8.79 -23.50 -11.81
CA GLY A 70 9.59 -24.69 -11.50
C GLY A 70 9.63 -25.11 -10.04
N GLU A 71 9.49 -24.19 -9.09
CA GLU A 71 9.61 -24.52 -7.66
C GLU A 71 8.25 -24.93 -7.08
N ARG A 72 7.73 -26.09 -7.50
CA ARG A 72 6.81 -26.81 -6.62
C ARG A 72 7.65 -27.28 -5.44
N VAL A 73 7.68 -26.47 -4.38
CA VAL A 73 8.11 -26.94 -3.07
C VAL A 73 7.21 -28.14 -2.76
N ALA A 74 7.75 -29.34 -2.93
CA ALA A 74 7.10 -30.55 -2.47
C ALA A 74 6.78 -30.31 -0.99
N PRO A 75 5.58 -30.69 -0.50
CA PRO A 75 5.27 -30.54 0.91
C PRO A 75 6.37 -31.24 1.69
N GLU A 76 7.23 -30.44 2.34
CA GLU A 76 8.26 -30.96 3.20
C GLU A 76 7.50 -31.77 4.26
N PRO A 77 7.78 -33.08 4.43
CA PRO A 77 7.11 -33.84 5.46
C PRO A 77 7.47 -33.14 6.77
N VAL A 78 6.48 -32.48 7.38
CA VAL A 78 6.62 -31.82 8.68
C VAL A 78 7.21 -32.85 9.61
N SER A 79 8.52 -32.72 9.84
CA SER A 79 9.30 -33.66 10.61
C SER A 79 8.66 -33.72 11.97
N ALA A 80 8.15 -34.91 12.30
CA ALA A 80 7.55 -35.31 13.56
C ALA A 80 8.60 -35.30 14.69
N ALA A 81 9.25 -34.15 14.87
CA ALA A 81 10.33 -33.90 15.81
C ALA A 81 9.95 -32.78 16.80
N VAL A 82 8.64 -32.51 17.01
CA VAL A 82 8.17 -32.02 18.31
C VAL A 82 8.19 -33.23 19.25
N ARG A 83 9.42 -33.56 19.62
CA ARG A 83 9.80 -34.49 20.67
C ARG A 83 9.07 -34.05 21.94
N THR A 84 8.37 -34.99 22.53
CA THR A 84 7.89 -34.99 23.90
C THR A 84 9.01 -34.62 24.85
N GLU A 85 9.13 -33.34 25.18
CA GLU A 85 9.85 -32.90 26.38
C GLU A 85 8.76 -32.69 27.44
N THR A 86 8.49 -33.74 28.20
CA THR A 86 7.74 -33.71 29.46
C THR A 86 8.54 -32.88 30.47
N PRO A 87 8.07 -31.70 30.94
CA PRO A 87 8.64 -31.10 32.12
C PRO A 87 8.09 -31.86 33.33
N THR A 88 9.00 -32.43 34.11
CA THR A 88 8.72 -33.03 35.42
C THR A 88 8.46 -31.94 36.44
#